data_AF-A0A8I6YBS9-F1
#
_entry.id   AF-A0A8I6YBS9-F1
#
_cell.length_a   1.000
_cell.length_b   1.000
_cell.length_c   1.000
_cell.angle_alpha   90.00
_cell.angle_beta   90.00
_cell.angle_gamma   90.00
#
_symmetry.space_group_name_H-M   'P 1'
#
loop_
_entity.id
_entity.type
_entity.pdbx_description
1 polymer ?
#
loop_
_entity_poly.entity_id
_entity_poly.type
_entity_poly.pdbx_seq_one_letter_code
_entity_poly.pdbx_strand_id
1 'polypeptide(L)'
;MVICNVGGCSEGRASLMDAGAVAAVSGILLSSHDVAELEEWCVAAIYALSRGSLRFRGLARAAGADKALCRVAEEGTPGGVRREMARKTPCAMRGDLDKEANLTSSNLECGDGDDCGGSIVSDGFMLFRFNYLKDRGFF
;
A
#
# COMPACT_ATOMS: atom_id res chain seq x y z
N MET A 1 11.75 3.13 4.30
CA MET A 1 11.73 4.03 3.11
C MET A 1 12.23 3.40 1.80
N VAL A 2 13.35 2.65 1.77
CA VAL A 2 13.94 2.14 0.51
C VAL A 2 12.94 1.34 -0.34
N ILE A 3 12.21 0.40 0.28
CA ILE A 3 11.20 -0.43 -0.40
C ILE A 3 10.12 0.44 -1.06
N CYS A 4 9.65 1.49 -0.38
CA CYS A 4 8.61 2.38 -0.93
C CYS A 4 9.14 3.21 -2.11
N ASN A 5 10.40 3.64 -2.07
CA ASN A 5 11.03 4.36 -3.18
C ASN A 5 11.21 3.44 -4.40
N VAL A 6 11.75 2.24 -4.20
CA VAL A 6 11.96 1.26 -5.27
C VAL A 6 10.62 0.75 -5.82
N GLY A 7 9.62 0.55 -4.96
CA GLY A 7 8.26 0.17 -5.34
C GLY A 7 7.45 1.27 -6.05
N GLY A 8 8.00 2.48 -6.18
CA GLY A 8 7.37 3.56 -6.93
C GLY A 8 7.24 3.26 -8.44
N CYS A 9 8.17 2.48 -8.99
CA CYS A 9 8.23 2.11 -10.40
C CYS A 9 7.82 0.64 -10.61
N SER A 10 7.30 0.30 -11.79
CA SER A 10 6.85 -1.06 -12.12
C SER A 10 7.98 -2.09 -12.06
N GLU A 11 9.15 -1.78 -12.62
CA GLU A 11 10.34 -2.64 -12.59
C GLU A 11 10.84 -2.87 -11.15
N GLY A 12 10.92 -1.81 -10.35
CA GLY A 12 11.31 -1.92 -8.95
C GLY A 12 10.32 -2.76 -8.11
N ARG A 13 9.00 -2.63 -8.37
CA ARG A 13 8.01 -3.54 -7.76
C ARG A 13 8.23 -4.99 -8.16
N ALA A 14 8.49 -5.26 -9.43
CA ALA A 14 8.75 -6.61 -9.92
C ALA A 14 9.97 -7.22 -9.21
N SER A 15 11.10 -6.53 -9.21
CA SER A 15 12.33 -6.95 -8.54
C SER A 15 12.15 -7.19 -7.03
N LEU A 16 11.38 -6.33 -6.35
CA LEU A 16 11.06 -6.53 -4.93
C LEU A 16 10.18 -7.77 -4.70
N MET A 17 9.22 -8.04 -5.59
CA MET A 17 8.41 -9.26 -5.51
C MET A 17 9.25 -10.52 -5.81
N ASP A 18 10.19 -10.46 -6.74
CA ASP A 18 11.14 -11.54 -7.04
C ASP A 18 12.08 -11.82 -5.87
N ALA A 19 12.50 -10.77 -5.16
CA ALA A 19 13.30 -10.87 -3.95
C ALA A 19 12.51 -11.36 -2.71
N GLY A 20 11.21 -11.66 -2.84
CA GLY A 20 10.39 -12.15 -1.73
C GLY A 20 9.99 -11.07 -0.70
N ALA A 21 10.04 -9.78 -1.07
CA ALA A 21 9.76 -8.67 -0.15
C ALA A 21 8.36 -8.77 0.49
N VAL A 22 7.36 -9.29 -0.24
CA VAL A 22 5.98 -9.43 0.27
C VAL A 22 5.93 -10.37 1.48
N ALA A 23 6.65 -11.49 1.43
CA ALA A 23 6.73 -12.43 2.54
C ALA A 23 7.51 -11.86 3.72
N ALA A 24 8.66 -11.23 3.45
CA ALA A 24 9.48 -10.63 4.49
C ALA A 24 8.73 -9.52 5.25
N VAL A 25 8.10 -8.58 4.53
CA VAL A 25 7.36 -7.46 5.14
C VAL A 25 6.14 -7.96 5.92
N SER A 26 5.42 -8.96 5.41
CA SER A 26 4.28 -9.55 6.12
C SER A 26 4.71 -10.27 7.41
N GLY A 27 5.85 -10.98 7.37
CA GLY A 27 6.43 -11.62 8.55
C GLY A 27 6.86 -10.60 9.61
N ILE A 28 7.46 -9.48 9.20
CA ILE A 28 7.80 -8.38 10.10
C ILE A 28 6.54 -7.81 10.75
N LEU A 29 5.50 -7.53 9.95
CA LEU A 29 4.22 -7.04 10.49
C LEU A 29 3.61 -7.99 11.50
N LEU A 30 3.67 -9.30 11.24
CA LEU A 30 3.11 -10.29 12.17
C LEU A 30 3.92 -10.45 13.46
N SER A 31 5.21 -10.13 13.43
CA SER A 31 6.14 -10.33 14.56
C SER A 31 6.38 -9.06 15.39
N SER A 32 6.20 -7.88 14.80
CA SER A 32 6.34 -6.61 15.49
C SER A 32 5.10 -6.34 16.32
N HIS A 33 5.18 -6.11 17.63
CA HIS A 33 4.01 -5.83 18.47
C HIS A 33 3.98 -4.42 19.08
N ASP A 34 5.11 -3.70 19.10
CA ASP A 34 5.22 -2.40 19.78
C ASP A 34 5.95 -1.32 18.97
N VAL A 35 6.44 -1.65 17.76
CA VAL A 35 7.22 -0.70 16.95
C VAL A 35 6.29 0.00 15.96
N ALA A 36 5.56 0.95 16.52
CA ALA A 36 4.55 1.74 15.85
C ALA A 36 4.96 2.25 14.46
N GLU A 37 6.16 2.82 14.41
CA GLU A 37 6.70 3.36 13.17
C GLU A 37 7.04 2.26 12.16
N LEU A 38 7.57 1.13 12.60
CA LEU A 38 7.93 0.01 11.72
C LEU A 38 6.70 -0.59 11.04
N GLU A 39 5.62 -0.81 11.78
CA GLU A 39 4.37 -1.32 11.21
C GLU A 39 3.81 -0.37 10.15
N GLU A 40 3.87 0.94 10.40
CA GLU A 40 3.44 1.95 9.43
C GLU A 40 4.28 1.91 8.15
N TRP A 41 5.61 1.80 8.27
CA TRP A 41 6.49 1.60 7.12
C TRP A 41 6.20 0.32 6.35
N CYS A 42 5.88 -0.77 7.05
CA CYS A 42 5.55 -2.06 6.44
C CYS A 42 4.20 -2.01 5.71
N VAL A 43 3.18 -1.38 6.30
CA VAL A 43 1.87 -1.17 5.65
C VAL A 43 2.06 -0.33 4.37
N ALA A 44 2.86 0.74 4.45
CA ALA A 44 3.17 1.56 3.28
C ALA A 44 3.91 0.78 2.18
N ALA A 45 4.82 -0.13 2.56
CA ALA A 45 5.53 -0.99 1.61
C ALA A 45 4.59 -1.99 0.93
N ILE A 46 3.69 -2.64 1.66
CA ILE A 46 2.67 -3.56 1.12
C ILE A 46 1.77 -2.81 0.13
N TYR A 47 1.30 -1.61 0.50
CA TYR A 47 0.48 -0.79 -0.40
C TYR A 47 1.23 -0.37 -1.66
N ALA A 48 2.50 0.05 -1.54
CA ALA A 48 3.31 0.41 -2.71
C ALA A 48 3.45 -0.77 -3.69
N LEU A 49 3.67 -1.98 -3.17
CA LEU A 49 3.80 -3.21 -3.97
C LEU A 49 2.49 -3.68 -4.60
N SER A 50 1.33 -3.37 -3.99
CA SER A 50 0.02 -3.82 -4.48
C SER A 50 -0.48 -3.09 -5.71
N ARG A 51 0.06 -1.90 -6.01
CA ARG A 51 -0.42 -1.02 -7.09
C ARG A 51 -0.33 -1.70 -8.46
N GLY A 52 -1.50 -1.93 -9.07
CA GLY A 52 -1.63 -2.44 -10.45
C GLY A 52 -1.02 -3.83 -10.66
N SER A 53 -0.91 -4.66 -9.62
CA SER A 53 -0.21 -5.96 -9.69
C SER A 53 -1.07 -7.12 -9.21
N LEU A 54 -1.56 -7.95 -10.14
CA LEU A 54 -2.21 -9.23 -9.81
C LEU A 54 -1.22 -10.23 -9.20
N ARG A 55 0.05 -10.17 -9.64
CA ARG A 55 1.14 -10.99 -9.10
C ARG A 55 1.31 -10.76 -7.60
N PHE A 56 1.25 -9.50 -7.17
CA PHE A 56 1.30 -9.15 -5.76
C PHE A 56 0.17 -9.83 -4.96
N ARG A 57 -1.07 -9.84 -5.47
CA ARG A 57 -2.20 -10.46 -4.77
C ARG A 57 -1.95 -11.93 -4.45
N GLY A 58 -1.41 -12.69 -5.41
CA GLY A 58 -1.07 -14.10 -5.19
C GLY A 58 -0.02 -14.26 -4.09
N LEU A 59 1.06 -13.46 -4.15
CA LEU A 59 2.13 -13.47 -3.16
C LEU A 59 1.64 -13.03 -1.77
N ALA A 60 0.81 -12.00 -1.68
CA ALA A 60 0.28 -11.49 -0.43
C ALA A 60 -0.62 -12.52 0.27
N ARG A 61 -1.43 -13.26 -0.49
CA ARG A 61 -2.23 -14.38 0.04
C ARG A 61 -1.34 -15.51 0.56
N ALA A 62 -0.34 -15.92 -0.22
CA ALA A 62 0.59 -16.97 0.17
C ALA A 62 1.41 -16.58 1.42
N ALA A 63 1.78 -15.30 1.53
CA ALA A 63 2.51 -14.74 2.67
C ALA A 63 1.65 -14.50 3.92
N GLY A 64 0.32 -14.64 3.83
CA GLY A 64 -0.57 -14.33 4.94
C GLY A 64 -0.64 -12.83 5.29
N ALA A 65 -0.39 -11.94 4.31
CA ALA A 65 -0.42 -10.49 4.50
C ALA A 65 -1.75 -9.98 5.07
N ASP A 66 -2.86 -10.64 4.72
CA ASP A 66 -4.21 -10.36 5.25
C ASP A 66 -4.27 -10.44 6.77
N LYS A 67 -3.71 -11.52 7.36
CA LYS A 67 -3.68 -11.71 8.82
C LYS A 67 -2.83 -10.65 9.51
N ALA A 68 -1.68 -10.33 8.91
CA ALA A 68 -0.76 -9.32 9.43
C ALA A 68 -1.41 -7.92 9.44
N LEU A 69 -2.11 -7.55 8.36
CA LEU A 69 -2.83 -6.27 8.26
C LEU A 69 -4.05 -6.23 9.19
N CYS A 70 -4.81 -7.32 9.31
CA CYS A 70 -5.95 -7.40 10.22
C CYS A 70 -5.50 -7.17 11.67
N ARG A 71 -4.40 -7.78 12.07
CA ARG A 71 -3.82 -7.60 13.41
C ARG A 71 -3.49 -6.14 13.70
N VAL A 72 -2.77 -5.48 12.80
CA VAL A 72 -2.43 -4.05 12.94
C VAL A 72 -3.67 -3.15 12.96
N ALA A 73 -4.72 -3.51 12.22
CA ALA A 73 -5.99 -2.79 12.23
C ALA A 73 -6.79 -2.95 13.55
N GLU A 74 -6.58 -4.02 14.30
CA GLU A 74 -7.25 -4.31 15.57
C GLU A 74 -6.47 -3.74 16.75
N GLU A 75 -5.14 -3.91 16.75
CA GLU A 75 -4.24 -3.48 17.83
C GLU A 75 -3.91 -1.97 17.77
N GLY A 76 -4.07 -1.33 16.61
CA GLY A 76 -3.75 0.08 16.44
C GLY A 76 -4.66 1.02 17.25
N THR A 77 -4.09 2.15 17.68
CA THR A 77 -4.84 3.22 18.36
C THR A 77 -6.02 3.68 17.49
N PRO A 78 -7.23 3.82 18.05
CA PRO A 78 -8.39 4.36 17.34
C PRO A 78 -8.07 5.72 16.71
N GLY A 79 -8.40 5.89 15.41
CA GLY A 79 -8.10 7.12 14.66
C GLY A 79 -6.64 7.29 14.22
N GLY A 80 -5.76 6.33 14.54
CA GLY A 80 -4.36 6.36 14.09
C GLY A 80 -4.22 6.04 12.60
N VAL A 81 -3.36 6.79 11.91
CA VAL A 81 -3.08 6.64 10.46
C VAL A 81 -2.72 5.20 10.10
N ARG A 82 -1.88 4.54 10.89
CA ARG A 82 -1.50 3.14 10.68
C ARG A 82 -2.69 2.19 10.65
N ARG A 83 -3.61 2.33 11.61
CA ARG A 83 -4.80 1.47 11.72
C ARG A 83 -5.70 1.63 10.50
N GLU A 84 -5.93 2.87 10.09
CA GLU A 84 -6.76 3.18 8.92
C GLU A 84 -6.12 2.65 7.63
N MET A 85 -4.81 2.81 7.48
CA MET A 85 -4.05 2.28 6.36
C MET A 85 -4.07 0.75 6.31
N ALA A 86 -3.94 0.09 7.46
CA ALA A 86 -4.03 -1.37 7.55
C ALA A 86 -5.43 -1.88 7.16
N ARG A 87 -6.50 -1.15 7.49
CA ARG A 87 -7.88 -1.47 7.06
C ARG A 87 -8.10 -1.29 5.56
N LYS A 88 -7.51 -0.27 4.96
CA LYS A 88 -7.70 0.07 3.53
C LYS A 88 -6.85 -0.79 2.59
N THR A 89 -5.69 -1.25 3.04
CA THR A 89 -4.75 -2.00 2.21
C THR A 89 -5.34 -3.30 1.64
N PRO A 90 -6.10 -4.13 2.38
CA PRO A 90 -6.77 -5.32 1.81
C PRO A 90 -7.76 -5.02 0.69
N CYS A 91 -8.47 -3.89 0.75
CA CYS A 91 -9.35 -3.43 -0.33
C CYS A 91 -8.54 -3.01 -1.57
N ALA A 92 -7.39 -2.35 -1.36
CA ALA A 92 -6.42 -2.08 -2.43
C ALA A 92 -5.92 -3.34 -3.12
N MET A 93 -5.68 -4.42 -2.35
CA MET A 93 -5.30 -5.72 -2.90
C MET A 93 -6.42 -6.36 -3.72
N ARG A 94 -7.70 -6.06 -3.43
CA ARG A 94 -8.90 -6.60 -4.10
C ARG A 94 -9.28 -5.88 -5.40
N GLY A 95 -8.62 -4.78 -5.74
CA GLY A 95 -8.84 -4.07 -7.01
C GLY A 95 -10.10 -3.18 -7.00
N ASP A 96 -10.72 -3.00 -5.84
CA ASP A 96 -11.93 -2.19 -5.63
C ASP A 96 -11.61 -0.72 -5.31
N LEU A 97 -10.49 -0.18 -5.80
CA LEU A 97 -10.09 1.20 -5.53
C LEU A 97 -10.54 2.23 -6.58
N ASP A 98 -11.44 1.87 -7.50
CA ASP A 98 -12.06 2.83 -8.41
C ASP A 98 -13.31 3.53 -7.83
N LYS A 99 -13.57 3.45 -6.51
CA LYS A 99 -14.77 4.07 -5.90
C LYS A 99 -14.58 4.93 -4.66
N GLU A 100 -13.39 5.05 -4.08
CA GLU A 100 -13.17 5.96 -2.93
C GLU A 100 -12.24 7.14 -3.29
N ALA A 101 -12.33 7.61 -4.53
CA ALA A 101 -11.86 8.93 -4.95
C ALA A 101 -12.94 9.65 -5.77
N ASN A 102 -14.23 9.34 -5.57
CA ASN A 102 -15.29 10.19 -6.12
C ASN A 102 -16.66 9.91 -5.47
N LEU A 103 -17.05 10.70 -4.46
CA LEU A 103 -18.47 10.95 -4.17
C LEU A 103 -19.09 12.01 -5.11
N THR A 104 -18.47 12.31 -6.26
CA THR A 104 -19.07 13.17 -7.28
C THR A 104 -18.98 12.56 -8.68
N SER A 105 -19.99 11.75 -8.99
CA SER A 105 -20.53 11.55 -10.34
C SER A 105 -19.77 10.58 -11.27
N SER A 106 -20.42 9.42 -11.46
CA SER A 106 -20.79 8.80 -12.74
C SER A 106 -19.81 8.91 -13.92
N ASN A 107 -19.18 7.81 -14.33
CA ASN A 107 -19.69 6.83 -15.30
C ASN A 107 -18.55 5.90 -15.75
N LEU A 108 -18.84 4.61 -15.79
CA LEU A 108 -17.94 3.54 -16.23
C LEU A 108 -18.06 3.44 -17.76
N GLU A 109 -16.97 3.64 -18.47
CA GLU A 109 -16.83 3.15 -19.85
C GLU A 109 -15.55 2.31 -19.90
N CYS A 110 -15.72 1.00 -20.14
CA CYS A 110 -14.61 0.07 -20.31
C CYS A 110 -13.98 0.31 -21.68
N GLY A 111 -12.76 0.86 -21.70
CA GLY A 111 -11.89 0.90 -22.87
C GLY A 111 -10.77 -0.11 -22.72
N ASP A 112 -10.78 -1.13 -23.57
CA ASP A 112 -9.65 -2.00 -23.89
C ASP A 112 -8.60 -1.16 -24.63
N GLY A 113 -7.35 -1.13 -24.18
CA GLY A 113 -6.31 -0.32 -24.81
C GLY A 113 -4.99 -0.27 -24.06
N ASP A 114 -3.97 -0.81 -24.69
CA ASP A 114 -2.57 -0.72 -24.30
C ASP A 114 -2.10 0.75 -24.47
N ASP A 115 -1.70 1.42 -23.39
CA ASP A 115 -0.96 2.68 -23.51
C ASP A 115 0.01 2.91 -22.33
N CYS A 116 1.29 2.78 -22.63
CA CYS A 116 2.39 3.19 -21.77
C CYS A 116 2.64 4.69 -21.97
N GLY A 117 2.02 5.54 -21.16
CA GLY A 117 2.40 6.95 -21.08
C GLY A 117 1.27 7.88 -20.68
N GLY A 118 1.22 8.28 -19.41
CA GLY A 118 0.23 9.26 -18.99
C GLY A 118 0.23 9.52 -17.50
N SER A 119 0.97 10.54 -17.09
CA SER A 119 1.00 11.12 -15.76
C SER A 119 -0.39 11.47 -15.22
N ILE A 120 -1.02 10.56 -14.47
CA ILE A 120 -1.89 10.94 -13.35
C ILE A 120 -1.02 10.82 -12.09
N VAL A 121 -0.26 11.88 -11.88
CA VAL A 121 0.54 12.16 -10.68
C VAL A 121 -0.43 12.08 -9.49
N SER A 122 -0.29 11.06 -8.65
CA SER A 122 0.31 11.16 -7.31
C SER A 122 -0.29 12.17 -6.32
N ASP A 123 -1.51 12.67 -6.48
CA ASP A 123 -2.06 13.61 -5.48
C ASP A 123 -2.40 12.95 -4.14
N GLY A 124 -2.94 11.73 -4.15
CA GLY A 124 -3.23 11.01 -2.91
C GLY A 124 -1.96 10.64 -2.13
N PHE A 125 -0.91 10.19 -2.83
CA PHE A 125 0.32 9.68 -2.20
C PHE A 125 1.32 10.78 -1.82
N MET A 126 1.34 11.91 -2.55
CA MET A 126 2.05 13.11 -2.10
C MET A 126 1.39 13.69 -0.86
N LEU A 127 0.06 13.66 -0.69
CA LEU A 127 -0.56 14.12 0.56
C LEU A 127 -0.13 13.28 1.77
N PHE A 128 0.00 11.95 1.61
CA PHE A 128 0.48 11.08 2.70
C PHE A 128 1.95 11.35 3.03
N ARG A 129 2.82 11.41 2.01
CA ARG A 129 4.25 11.67 2.22
C ARG A 129 4.51 13.10 2.71
N PHE A 130 3.76 14.09 2.22
CA PHE A 130 3.86 15.51 2.59
C PHE A 130 3.34 15.78 4.00
N ASN A 131 2.13 15.31 4.37
CA ASN A 131 1.64 15.49 5.74
C ASN A 131 2.53 14.74 6.74
N TYR A 132 2.92 13.50 6.45
CA TYR A 132 3.77 12.71 7.36
C TYR A 132 5.19 13.26 7.57
N LEU A 133 5.82 13.81 6.52
CA LEU A 133 7.12 14.48 6.63
C LEU A 133 7.01 15.85 7.30
N LYS A 134 5.92 16.58 7.06
CA LYS A 134 5.63 17.89 7.67
C LYS A 134 5.33 17.78 9.16
N ASP A 135 4.58 16.77 9.60
CA ASP A 135 4.28 16.50 11.01
C ASP A 135 5.52 16.11 11.83
N ARG A 136 6.56 15.57 11.18
CA ARG A 136 7.83 15.19 11.84
C ARG A 136 8.98 16.20 11.66
N GLY A 137 8.71 17.37 11.08
CA GLY A 137 9.70 18.44 10.98
C GLY A 137 10.90 18.14 10.09
N PHE A 138 10.79 17.17 9.17
CA PHE A 138 11.81 16.94 8.15
C PHE A 138 11.51 17.81 6.93
N PHE A 139 11.96 19.07 6.99
CA PHE A 139 12.13 19.95 5.84
C PHE A 139 13.49 20.64 5.92
#